data_AF-A0A8T6NFJ7-F1
#
_entry.id   AF-A0A8T6NFJ7-F1
#
_cell.length_a   1.000
_cell.length_b   1.000
_cell.length_c   1.000
_cell.angle_alpha   90.00
_cell.angle_beta   90.00
_cell.angle_gamma   90.00
#
_symmetry.space_group_name_H-M   'P 1'
#
loop_
_entity.id
_entity.type
_entity.pdbx_description
1 polymer ?
#
loop_
_entity_poly.entity_id
_entity_poly.type
_entity_poly.pdbx_seq_one_letter_code
_entity_poly.pdbx_strand_id
1 'polypeptide(L)'
;MLGILLFSILQTYIITGEKQQSAYGDDWNDLNGFRDEVSNLGIETTALISSPLLLTEIDQPEQAIFVISGVERDTISLPKFTGDESIVDFREADGYTSSEISAISDFVDSGGTLLLMDDFGYSASLADEYGLTYSGHHLYDGEAWARELDFNFVWVNETSAFNFTSTSGSVAA
;
A
#
# COMPACT_ATOMS: atom_id res chain seq x y z
N MET A 1 13.75 -23.81 32.09
CA MET A 1 13.39 -24.47 30.81
C MET A 1 12.12 -23.90 30.21
N LEU A 2 10.96 -23.95 30.89
CA LEU A 2 9.70 -23.38 30.37
C LEU A 2 9.78 -21.87 30.04
N GLY A 3 10.41 -21.06 30.92
CA GLY A 3 10.55 -19.62 30.67
C GLY A 3 11.42 -19.26 29.46
N ILE A 4 12.42 -20.08 29.14
CA ILE A 4 13.27 -19.89 27.95
C ILE A 4 12.48 -20.24 26.69
N LEU A 5 11.64 -21.29 26.76
CA LEU A 5 10.79 -21.70 25.65
C LEU A 5 9.69 -20.66 25.35
N LEU A 6 9.10 -20.08 26.40
CA LEU A 6 8.14 -18.98 26.27
C LEU A 6 8.81 -17.74 25.69
N PHE A 7 10.03 -17.42 26.14
CA PHE A 7 10.80 -16.30 25.60
C PHE A 7 11.18 -16.50 24.13
N SER A 8 11.58 -17.71 23.71
CA SER A 8 11.89 -17.99 22.30
C SER A 8 10.66 -17.90 21.40
N ILE A 9 9.48 -18.28 21.91
CA ILE A 9 8.21 -18.09 21.22
C ILE A 9 7.93 -16.59 21.05
N LEU A 10 8.06 -15.80 22.13
CA LEU A 10 7.92 -14.33 22.11
C LEU A 10 8.86 -13.64 21.11
N GLN A 11 10.12 -14.07 21.02
CA GLN A 11 11.09 -13.51 20.07
C GLN A 11 10.72 -13.79 18.60
N THR A 12 9.96 -14.85 18.31
CA THR A 12 9.48 -15.14 16.94
C THR A 12 8.44 -14.11 16.46
N TYR A 13 7.82 -13.37 17.38
CA TYR A 13 6.85 -12.31 17.07
C TYR A 13 7.46 -10.91 16.99
N ILE A 14 8.76 -10.76 17.26
CA ILE A 14 9.47 -9.49 17.10
C ILE A 14 10.14 -9.51 15.74
N ILE A 15 9.66 -8.67 14.84
CA ILE A 15 10.20 -8.53 13.49
C ILE A 15 10.91 -7.18 13.39
N THR A 16 12.14 -7.17 12.89
CA THR A 16 12.86 -5.92 12.58
C THR A 16 12.24 -5.27 11.36
N GLY A 17 11.75 -4.04 11.50
CA GLY A 17 11.24 -3.25 10.38
C GLY A 17 12.35 -2.50 9.67
N GLU A 18 12.20 -2.32 8.35
CA GLU A 18 13.02 -1.40 7.56
C GLU A 18 12.51 0.05 7.71
N LYS A 19 13.36 1.03 7.40
CA LYS A 19 12.98 2.45 7.47
C LYS A 19 12.03 2.83 6.33
N GLN A 20 10.99 3.57 6.69
CA GLN A 20 9.91 3.98 5.80
C GLN A 20 10.22 5.24 4.99
N GLN A 21 9.36 5.51 4.03
CA GLN A 21 9.36 6.77 3.27
C GLN A 21 8.53 7.82 4.03
N SER A 22 9.16 8.91 4.50
CA SER A 22 8.41 9.98 5.18
C SER A 22 7.96 11.03 4.18
N ALA A 23 6.76 11.57 4.36
CA ALA A 23 6.30 12.71 3.57
C ALA A 23 6.87 14.06 4.04
N TYR A 24 7.56 14.08 5.18
CA TYR A 24 8.04 15.30 5.84
C TYR A 24 9.53 15.32 6.13
N GLY A 25 10.25 14.24 5.85
CA GLY A 25 11.70 14.24 6.00
C GLY A 25 12.39 14.97 4.85
N ASP A 26 13.71 15.07 4.94
CA ASP A 26 14.61 15.62 3.92
C ASP A 26 15.67 14.61 3.46
N ASP A 27 15.49 13.34 3.82
CA ASP A 27 16.32 12.22 3.37
C ASP A 27 15.97 11.84 1.92
N TRP A 28 16.85 11.05 1.29
CA TRP A 28 16.70 10.64 -0.11
C TRP A 28 15.49 9.74 -0.37
N ASN A 29 14.98 9.11 0.69
CA ASN A 29 13.86 8.18 0.70
C ASN A 29 12.60 8.87 1.27
N ASP A 30 12.38 10.14 0.94
CA ASP A 30 11.21 10.89 1.38
C ASP A 30 10.35 11.37 0.21
N LEU A 31 9.06 11.56 0.47
CA LEU A 31 8.06 11.98 -0.51
C LEU A 31 7.84 13.48 -0.57
N ASN A 32 8.69 14.27 0.12
CA ASN A 32 8.58 15.72 0.14
C ASN A 32 8.68 16.33 -1.28
N GLY A 33 9.58 15.83 -2.12
CA GLY A 33 9.77 16.29 -3.49
C GLY A 33 8.56 15.96 -4.36
N PHE A 34 8.01 14.74 -4.24
CA PHE A 34 6.77 14.37 -4.91
C PHE A 34 5.61 15.29 -4.51
N ARG A 35 5.44 15.54 -3.21
CA ARG A 35 4.42 16.45 -2.69
C ARG A 35 4.60 17.88 -3.24
N ASP A 36 5.82 18.40 -3.23
CA ASP A 36 6.11 19.75 -3.71
C ASP A 36 5.85 19.88 -5.21
N GLU A 37 6.20 18.87 -6.01
CA GLU A 37 5.88 18.82 -7.44
C GLU A 37 4.38 18.79 -7.70
N VAL A 38 3.63 17.94 -7.00
CA VAL A 38 2.15 17.88 -7.08
C VAL A 38 1.53 19.22 -6.69
N SER A 39 2.03 19.86 -5.63
CA SER A 39 1.59 21.18 -5.21
C SER A 39 1.87 22.26 -6.27
N ASN A 40 3.04 22.21 -6.91
CA ASN A 40 3.41 23.13 -8.00
C ASN A 40 2.54 22.94 -9.26
N LEU A 41 1.97 21.74 -9.47
CA LEU A 41 0.97 21.48 -10.51
C LEU A 41 -0.42 22.03 -10.17
N GLY A 42 -0.60 22.62 -8.98
CA GLY A 42 -1.88 23.16 -8.51
C GLY A 42 -2.84 22.10 -7.97
N ILE A 43 -2.35 20.88 -7.71
CA ILE A 43 -3.12 19.81 -7.07
C ILE A 43 -2.94 19.95 -5.56
N GLU A 44 -4.06 20.01 -4.83
CA GLU A 44 -4.04 20.14 -3.38
C GLU A 44 -3.78 18.78 -2.72
N THR A 45 -2.76 18.71 -1.87
CA THR A 45 -2.57 17.57 -0.97
C THR A 45 -3.40 17.80 0.29
N THR A 46 -4.59 17.19 0.34
CA THR A 46 -5.58 17.44 1.40
C THR A 46 -5.16 16.88 2.76
N ALA A 47 -4.65 15.65 2.80
CA ALA A 47 -4.29 14.99 4.05
C ALA A 47 -3.18 13.94 3.86
N LEU A 48 -2.35 13.79 4.89
CA LEU A 48 -1.54 12.60 5.10
C LEU A 48 -2.25 11.76 6.16
N ILE A 49 -2.70 10.57 5.80
CA ILE A 49 -3.40 9.67 6.72
C ILE A 49 -2.50 8.51 7.10
N SER A 50 -2.46 8.19 8.39
CA SER A 50 -1.70 7.04 8.92
C SER A 50 -2.50 5.73 8.87
N SER A 51 -3.80 5.80 8.59
CA SER A 51 -4.65 4.61 8.45
C SER A 51 -5.67 4.82 7.32
N PRO A 52 -5.83 3.83 6.41
CA PRO A 52 -6.82 3.87 5.33
C PRO A 52 -8.28 3.87 5.81
N LEU A 53 -8.56 3.56 7.08
CA LEU A 53 -9.93 3.56 7.62
C LEU A 53 -10.61 4.95 7.52
N LEU A 54 -9.81 6.02 7.44
CA LEU A 54 -10.28 7.40 7.27
C LEU A 54 -10.75 7.72 5.85
N LEU A 55 -10.50 6.85 4.86
CA LEU A 55 -10.99 7.07 3.49
C LEU A 55 -12.52 7.13 3.42
N THR A 56 -13.20 6.53 4.40
CA THR A 56 -14.66 6.59 4.56
C THR A 56 -15.18 8.00 4.88
N GLU A 57 -14.31 8.93 5.29
CA GLU A 57 -14.66 10.32 5.61
C GLU A 57 -14.54 11.26 4.39
N ILE A 58 -14.08 10.76 3.23
CA ILE A 58 -13.94 11.56 2.01
C ILE A 58 -15.30 11.71 1.32
N ASP A 59 -15.82 12.94 1.25
CA ASP A 59 -17.14 13.24 0.69
C ASP A 59 -17.26 12.98 -0.84
N GLN A 60 -16.17 13.21 -1.58
CA GLN A 60 -16.11 13.11 -3.05
C GLN A 60 -14.93 12.21 -3.47
N PRO A 61 -15.03 10.89 -3.27
CA PRO A 61 -13.95 9.95 -3.58
C PRO A 61 -13.53 10.02 -5.05
N GLU A 62 -14.46 10.26 -5.98
CA GLU A 62 -14.19 10.37 -7.42
C GLU A 62 -13.31 11.56 -7.83
N GLN A 63 -13.07 12.50 -6.91
CA GLN A 63 -12.18 13.64 -7.10
C GLN A 63 -10.88 13.51 -6.28
N ALA A 64 -10.68 12.36 -5.64
CA ALA A 64 -9.55 12.10 -4.76
C ALA A 64 -8.65 10.99 -5.33
N ILE A 65 -7.36 11.16 -5.10
CA ILE A 65 -6.35 10.13 -5.36
C ILE A 65 -5.74 9.75 -4.02
N PHE A 66 -5.81 8.46 -3.67
CA PHE A 66 -5.12 7.92 -2.52
C PHE A 66 -3.77 7.34 -2.97
N VAL A 67 -2.67 7.91 -2.47
CA VAL A 67 -1.31 7.50 -2.80
C VAL A 67 -0.74 6.70 -1.63
N ILE A 68 -0.40 5.44 -1.89
CA ILE A 68 0.29 4.54 -0.97
C ILE A 68 1.74 4.42 -1.46
N SER A 69 2.69 4.71 -0.59
CA SER A 69 4.12 4.67 -0.91
C SER A 69 4.88 3.95 0.18
N GLY A 70 5.07 2.65 -0.02
CA GLY A 70 5.56 1.73 1.00
C GLY A 70 4.44 1.36 1.96
N VAL A 71 4.29 0.06 2.19
CA VAL A 71 3.39 -0.47 3.22
C VAL A 71 4.26 -1.02 4.35
N GLU A 72 3.89 -0.68 5.58
CA GLU A 72 4.61 -1.19 6.74
C GLU A 72 4.22 -2.62 7.03
N ARG A 73 5.23 -3.45 7.30
CA ARG A 73 4.99 -4.71 7.97
C ARG A 73 4.66 -4.43 9.43
N ASP A 74 3.51 -4.93 9.88
CA ASP A 74 3.19 -4.98 11.29
C ASP A 74 4.32 -5.65 12.07
N THR A 75 4.97 -4.90 12.95
CA THR A 75 6.12 -5.37 13.74
C THR A 75 5.73 -6.42 14.79
N ILE A 76 4.42 -6.61 15.02
CA ILE A 76 3.85 -7.56 15.97
C ILE A 76 2.63 -8.26 15.33
N SER A 77 2.79 -9.50 14.87
CA SER A 77 1.65 -10.34 14.47
C SER A 77 0.99 -10.94 15.71
N LEU A 78 -0.16 -10.42 16.14
CA LEU A 78 -0.94 -11.01 17.24
C LEU A 78 -1.98 -12.00 16.69
N PRO A 79 -2.11 -13.20 17.30
CA PRO A 79 -3.13 -14.15 16.90
C PRO A 79 -4.54 -13.59 17.16
N LYS A 80 -5.45 -13.74 16.20
CA LYS A 80 -6.84 -13.29 16.28
C LYS A 80 -7.77 -14.50 16.41
N PHE A 81 -8.79 -14.39 17.26
CA PHE A 81 -9.84 -15.41 17.34
C PHE A 81 -10.92 -15.06 16.32
N THR A 82 -10.98 -15.81 15.22
CA THR A 82 -11.83 -15.51 14.05
C THR A 82 -13.26 -16.05 14.16
N GLY A 83 -13.61 -16.76 15.23
CA GLY A 83 -14.99 -17.22 15.49
C GLY A 83 -15.55 -18.30 14.55
N ASP A 84 -14.88 -18.56 13.42
CA ASP A 84 -15.27 -19.53 12.38
C ASP A 84 -14.46 -20.85 12.45
N GLU A 85 -14.37 -21.61 11.34
CA GLU A 85 -13.75 -22.96 11.25
C GLU A 85 -12.31 -23.03 11.80
N SER A 86 -11.60 -21.90 11.83
CA SER A 86 -10.35 -21.69 12.56
C SER A 86 -10.61 -20.94 13.87
N ILE A 87 -10.22 -21.55 15.01
CA ILE A 87 -10.34 -20.92 16.34
C ILE A 87 -9.27 -19.83 16.53
N VAL A 88 -8.12 -19.96 15.86
CA VAL A 88 -7.00 -19.01 15.99
C VAL A 88 -6.39 -18.81 14.61
N ASP A 89 -6.54 -17.60 14.08
CA ASP A 89 -5.74 -17.15 12.96
C ASP A 89 -4.43 -16.59 13.51
N PHE A 90 -3.34 -17.31 13.24
CA PHE A 90 -2.05 -17.02 13.88
C PHE A 90 -1.30 -15.87 13.20
N ARG A 91 -1.67 -15.48 11.97
CA ARG A 91 -0.98 -14.43 11.21
C ARG A 91 -1.93 -13.80 10.19
N GLU A 92 -2.21 -12.51 10.32
CA GLU A 92 -2.64 -11.74 9.16
C GLU A 92 -1.49 -11.64 8.15
N ALA A 93 -1.83 -11.43 6.87
CA ALA A 93 -0.84 -11.08 5.87
C ALA A 93 -0.09 -9.83 6.35
N ASP A 94 1.24 -9.83 6.19
CA ASP A 94 2.05 -8.64 6.49
C ASP A 94 1.52 -7.46 5.65
N GLY A 95 1.39 -6.28 6.26
CA GLY A 95 0.89 -5.08 5.59
C GLY A 95 -0.49 -4.65 6.10
N TYR A 96 -1.43 -4.44 5.18
CA TYR A 96 -2.78 -3.99 5.52
C TYR A 96 -3.63 -5.11 6.13
N THR A 97 -4.36 -4.76 7.18
CA THR A 97 -5.40 -5.62 7.77
C THR A 97 -6.59 -5.77 6.82
N SER A 98 -7.40 -6.82 7.01
CA SER A 98 -8.58 -7.03 6.16
C SER A 98 -9.57 -5.85 6.18
N SER A 99 -9.68 -5.16 7.33
CA SER A 99 -10.54 -3.97 7.46
C SER A 99 -9.99 -2.77 6.67
N GLU A 100 -8.67 -2.61 6.63
CA GLU A 100 -8.03 -1.55 5.86
C GLU A 100 -8.12 -1.82 4.35
N ILE A 101 -7.93 -3.07 3.93
CA ILE A 101 -8.17 -3.49 2.54
C ILE A 101 -9.62 -3.17 2.15
N SER A 102 -10.60 -3.54 2.99
CA SER A 102 -12.01 -3.22 2.72
C SER A 102 -12.26 -1.72 2.59
N ALA A 103 -11.68 -0.90 3.47
CA ALA A 103 -11.85 0.56 3.39
C ALA A 103 -11.23 1.16 2.11
N ILE A 104 -10.09 0.63 1.66
CA ILE A 104 -9.48 1.02 0.38
C ILE A 104 -10.36 0.58 -0.80
N SER A 105 -10.86 -0.65 -0.79
CA SER A 105 -11.77 -1.16 -1.83
C SER A 105 -13.05 -0.33 -1.91
N ASP A 106 -13.67 -0.02 -0.77
CA ASP A 106 -14.88 0.82 -0.73
C ASP A 106 -14.63 2.22 -1.30
N PHE A 107 -13.47 2.81 -1.04
CA PHE A 107 -13.05 4.09 -1.63
C PHE A 107 -12.92 4.01 -3.17
N VAL A 108 -12.29 2.95 -3.69
CA VAL A 108 -12.14 2.73 -5.14
C VAL A 108 -13.48 2.43 -5.80
N ASP A 109 -14.31 1.59 -5.19
CA ASP A 109 -15.67 1.29 -5.64
C ASP A 109 -16.57 2.53 -5.69
N SER A 110 -16.30 3.50 -4.82
CA SER A 110 -16.98 4.81 -4.81
C SER A 110 -16.46 5.78 -5.89
N GLY A 111 -15.49 5.36 -6.71
CA GLY A 111 -14.93 6.12 -7.84
C GLY A 111 -13.56 6.72 -7.56
N GLY A 112 -13.00 6.52 -6.37
CA GLY A 112 -11.66 6.99 -6.01
C GLY A 112 -10.55 6.30 -6.80
N THR A 113 -9.43 7.00 -6.94
CA THR A 113 -8.25 6.46 -7.64
C THR A 113 -7.19 6.05 -6.63
N LEU A 114 -6.67 4.83 -6.76
CA LEU A 114 -5.57 4.32 -5.96
C LEU A 114 -4.25 4.35 -6.77
N LEU A 115 -3.21 4.94 -6.20
CA LEU A 115 -1.83 4.80 -6.67
C LEU A 115 -1.03 4.06 -5.61
N LEU A 116 -0.64 2.82 -5.90
CA LEU A 116 0.14 1.97 -5.00
C LEU A 116 1.58 1.83 -5.50
N MET A 117 2.53 2.17 -4.63
CA MET A 117 3.95 1.97 -4.84
C MET A 117 4.51 1.15 -3.67
N ASP A 118 5.17 0.03 -3.98
CA ASP A 118 5.71 -0.89 -2.99
C ASP A 118 7.04 -1.47 -3.48
N ASP A 119 8.00 -1.56 -2.57
CA ASP A 119 9.36 -2.02 -2.76
C ASP A 119 9.65 -3.35 -2.03
N PHE A 120 8.94 -3.64 -0.94
CA PHE A 120 9.14 -4.85 -0.12
C PHE A 120 8.03 -5.90 -0.27
N GLY A 121 6.93 -5.57 -0.96
CA GLY A 121 5.84 -6.51 -1.25
C GLY A 121 4.84 -6.65 -0.09
N TYR A 122 4.85 -5.75 0.89
CA TYR A 122 3.89 -5.76 2.00
C TYR A 122 2.48 -5.31 1.59
N SER A 123 2.30 -4.80 0.39
CA SER A 123 0.98 -4.53 -0.20
C SER A 123 0.40 -5.73 -0.96
N ALA A 124 1.02 -6.93 -0.87
CA ALA A 124 0.60 -8.11 -1.63
C ALA A 124 -0.88 -8.46 -1.45
N SER A 125 -1.38 -8.41 -0.20
CA SER A 125 -2.79 -8.68 0.11
C SER A 125 -3.75 -7.70 -0.54
N LEU A 126 -3.37 -6.41 -0.59
CA LEU A 126 -4.13 -5.38 -1.29
C LEU A 126 -4.05 -5.58 -2.82
N ALA A 127 -2.87 -5.91 -3.36
CA ALA A 127 -2.71 -6.17 -4.79
C ALA A 127 -3.55 -7.38 -5.25
N ASP A 128 -3.59 -8.45 -4.46
CA ASP A 128 -4.35 -9.66 -4.77
C ASP A 128 -5.87 -9.39 -4.84
N GLU A 129 -6.40 -8.43 -4.05
CA GLU A 129 -7.80 -7.98 -4.12
C GLU A 129 -8.16 -7.44 -5.51
N TYR A 130 -7.20 -6.80 -6.19
CA TYR A 130 -7.34 -6.32 -7.57
C TYR A 130 -6.85 -7.32 -8.62
N GLY A 131 -6.58 -8.57 -8.24
CA GLY A 131 -6.11 -9.63 -9.13
C GLY A 131 -4.66 -9.48 -9.58
N LEU A 132 -3.86 -8.70 -8.86
CA LEU A 132 -2.44 -8.48 -9.11
C LEU A 132 -1.60 -9.27 -8.10
N THR A 133 -0.68 -10.08 -8.59
CA THR A 133 0.21 -10.88 -7.71
C THR A 133 1.66 -10.46 -7.90
N TYR A 134 2.35 -10.18 -6.79
CA TYR A 134 3.79 -9.95 -6.82
C TYR A 134 4.53 -11.26 -7.07
N SER A 135 5.45 -11.24 -8.05
CA SER A 135 6.30 -12.40 -8.35
C SER A 135 7.36 -12.65 -7.28
N GLY A 136 7.69 -11.63 -6.48
CA GLY A 136 8.81 -11.65 -5.52
C GLY A 136 10.19 -11.76 -6.19
N HIS A 137 10.26 -11.61 -7.51
CA HIS A 137 11.51 -11.65 -8.25
C HIS A 137 12.05 -10.24 -8.45
N HIS A 138 13.35 -10.06 -8.23
CA HIS A 138 14.05 -8.85 -8.64
C HIS A 138 14.15 -8.81 -10.17
N LEU A 139 13.70 -7.71 -10.76
CA LEU A 139 13.85 -7.44 -12.19
C LEU A 139 15.25 -6.84 -12.42
N TYR A 140 16.12 -7.59 -13.08
CA TYR A 140 17.43 -7.11 -13.47
C TYR A 140 17.43 -6.74 -14.95
N ASP A 141 17.79 -5.50 -15.27
CA ASP A 141 18.12 -5.11 -16.63
C ASP A 141 19.62 -5.32 -16.88
N GLY A 142 19.97 -5.86 -18.06
CA GLY A 142 21.31 -6.26 -18.47
C GLY A 142 22.21 -5.08 -18.79
N GLU A 143 22.44 -4.21 -17.80
CA GLU A 143 23.28 -2.99 -17.82
C GLU A 143 22.64 -1.66 -18.25
N ALA A 144 21.32 -1.58 -18.37
CA ALA A 144 20.62 -0.30 -18.59
C ALA A 144 20.03 0.33 -17.32
N TRP A 145 20.60 0.03 -16.15
CA TRP A 145 20.32 0.78 -14.93
C TRP A 145 21.26 2.01 -14.85
N ALA A 146 20.74 3.13 -14.37
CA ALA A 146 21.56 4.31 -14.12
C ALA A 146 22.55 3.96 -13.01
N ARG A 147 23.86 3.92 -13.31
CA ARG A 147 24.89 3.45 -12.36
C ARG A 147 24.97 4.31 -11.10
N GLU A 148 24.43 5.52 -11.19
CA GLU A 148 24.32 6.51 -10.14
C GLU A 148 23.13 6.25 -9.18
N LEU A 149 22.14 5.47 -9.61
CA LEU A 149 20.96 5.10 -8.84
C LEU A 149 21.06 3.60 -8.51
N ASP A 150 21.18 3.28 -7.22
CA ASP A 150 21.40 1.91 -6.73
C ASP A 150 20.34 0.90 -7.23
N PHE A 151 20.63 -0.40 -7.19
CA PHE A 151 19.81 -1.48 -7.81
C PHE A 151 18.43 -1.74 -7.15
N ASN A 152 17.99 -0.90 -6.21
CA ASN A 152 16.88 -1.19 -5.30
C ASN A 152 15.50 -0.69 -5.77
N PHE A 153 15.29 -0.39 -7.05
CA PHE A 153 13.98 0.07 -7.54
C PHE A 153 13.19 -1.05 -8.22
N VAL A 154 11.97 -1.28 -7.74
CA VAL A 154 10.98 -2.16 -8.38
C VAL A 154 10.08 -1.30 -9.27
N TRP A 155 10.12 -1.54 -10.58
CA TRP A 155 9.17 -0.93 -11.51
C TRP A 155 8.00 -1.89 -11.74
N VAL A 156 6.78 -1.42 -11.48
CA VAL A 156 5.55 -2.07 -11.95
C VAL A 156 4.99 -1.24 -13.10
N ASN A 157 4.83 -1.87 -14.26
CA ASN A 157 4.09 -1.31 -15.39
C ASN A 157 2.75 -2.04 -15.45
N GLU A 158 1.67 -1.32 -15.22
CA GLU A 158 0.31 -1.80 -15.45
C GLU A 158 -0.23 -1.11 -16.71
N THR A 159 -0.48 -1.92 -17.74
CA THR A 159 -1.31 -1.51 -18.87
C THR A 159 -2.60 -2.31 -18.85
N SER A 160 -3.55 -1.90 -18.01
CA SER A 160 -4.98 -2.02 -18.30
C SER A 160 -5.71 -0.81 -17.71
N ALA A 161 -5.48 0.34 -18.34
CA ALA A 161 -6.34 1.50 -18.14
C ALA A 161 -7.81 1.07 -18.33
N PHE A 162 -8.61 1.21 -17.26
CA PHE A 162 -10.04 1.06 -17.30
C PHE A 162 -10.60 1.71 -18.58
N ASN A 163 -11.35 0.93 -19.36
CA ASN A 163 -11.98 1.43 -20.57
C ASN A 163 -13.16 2.33 -20.18
N PHE A 164 -12.91 3.64 -20.00
CA PHE A 164 -13.94 4.66 -19.83
C PHE A 164 -14.72 4.85 -21.15
N THR A 165 -15.52 3.86 -21.56
CA THR A 165 -16.59 4.03 -22.56
C THR A 165 -17.95 4.04 -21.87
N SER A 166 -18.14 4.99 -20.97
CA SER A 166 -19.48 5.44 -20.56
C SER A 166 -19.52 6.96 -20.60
N THR A 167 -19.59 7.51 -21.81
CA THR A 167 -20.06 8.88 -21.97
C THR A 167 -21.54 8.89 -21.59
N SER A 168 -21.82 9.31 -20.36
CA SER A 168 -23.16 9.73 -19.92
C SER A 168 -23.76 10.71 -20.92
N GLY A 169 -25.03 10.50 -21.25
CA GLY A 169 -25.69 11.10 -22.41
C GLY A 169 -25.63 12.63 -22.48
N SER A 170 -25.40 13.13 -23.70
CA SER A 170 -25.87 14.45 -24.10
C SER A 170 -27.23 14.29 -24.79
N VAL A 171 -28.26 14.76 -24.09
CA VAL A 171 -29.52 15.19 -24.69
C VAL A 171 -29.24 16.34 -25.65
N ALA A 172 -29.64 16.19 -26.91
CA ALA A 172 -29.93 17.30 -27.81
C ALA A 172 -31.00 16.86 -28.83
N ALA A 173 -31.96 17.75 -29.01
CA ALA A 173 -33.17 17.65 -29.81
C ALA A 173 -32.94 17.41 -31.31
#